data_AF-A0A8B8F8L3-F1
#
_entry.id   AF-A0A8B8F8L3-F1
#
_cell.length_a   1.000
_cell.length_b   1.000
_cell.length_c   1.000
_cell.angle_alpha   90.00
_cell.angle_beta   90.00
_cell.angle_gamma   90.00
#
_symmetry.space_group_name_H-M   'P 1'
#
loop_
_entity.id
_entity.type
_entity.pdbx_description
1 polymer ?
#
loop_
_entity_poly.entity_id
_entity_poly.type
_entity_poly.pdbx_seq_one_letter_code
_entity_poly.pdbx_strand_id
1 'polypeptide(L)'
;MRFKELYPAIIVALEKLESSINKETAQKSCQLLSTIKDAKFVIPLVIIENIFSYTLTLCKQLQTINADLVEACNHVDGVLAVLDEMRENNKQHFSDLFSVVAIMLNKNKEDIVLPHIANKQTHRSNVPSHSSEEYYNFNIFLPFLDYIRSQLCDRFQKHKSLISSLQQIIPSKCIIATNEEINDCVNFYSQILIEPNAFKAEFAIWKTKWLKEGSRPKTAIAGLDNCNPLLFPNIRKLLQVLVTMPMSTATPERTFSSLKRLKTYLRNSTSETRLNGLALMSVHRDINVDPEE
;
A
#
# COMPACT_ATOMS: atom_id res chain seq x y z
N MET A 1 10.07 3.04 -10.11
CA MET A 1 10.11 4.23 -10.98
C MET A 1 11.37 5.06 -10.77
N ARG A 2 11.42 5.98 -9.78
CA ARG A 2 12.52 6.96 -9.61
C ARG A 2 13.95 6.39 -9.59
N PHE A 3 14.16 5.21 -9.00
CA PHE A 3 15.49 4.59 -8.99
C PHE A 3 15.97 4.21 -10.40
N LYS A 4 15.11 3.62 -11.24
CA LYS A 4 15.43 3.24 -12.62
C LYS A 4 15.69 4.48 -13.48
N GLU A 5 14.94 5.56 -13.27
CA GLU A 5 15.16 6.85 -13.94
C GLU A 5 16.54 7.44 -13.60
N LEU A 6 16.94 7.36 -12.32
CA LEU A 6 18.22 7.83 -11.84
C LEU A 6 19.37 6.84 -12.08
N TYR A 7 19.09 5.65 -12.58
CA TYR A 7 20.08 4.57 -12.73
C TYR A 7 21.34 5.00 -13.51
N PRO A 8 21.24 5.69 -14.67
CA PRO A 8 22.43 6.17 -15.37
C PRO A 8 23.24 7.17 -14.55
N ALA A 9 22.57 8.08 -13.84
CA ALA A 9 23.22 9.07 -12.99
C ALA A 9 23.91 8.41 -11.77
N ILE A 10 23.32 7.36 -11.22
CA ILE A 10 23.90 6.57 -10.13
C ILE A 10 25.17 5.86 -10.61
N ILE A 11 25.16 5.27 -11.81
CA ILE A 11 26.36 4.64 -12.40
C ILE A 11 27.48 5.67 -12.52
N VAL A 12 27.22 6.82 -13.15
CA VAL A 12 28.25 7.88 -13.33
C VAL A 12 28.77 8.38 -11.98
N ALA A 13 27.89 8.54 -10.99
CA ALA A 13 28.30 8.96 -9.65
C ALA A 13 29.21 7.92 -8.98
N LEU A 14 28.90 6.62 -9.10
CA LEU A 14 29.72 5.55 -8.55
C LEU A 14 31.06 5.39 -9.27
N GLU A 15 31.09 5.52 -10.60
CA GLU A 15 32.33 5.52 -11.39
C GLU A 15 33.26 6.67 -10.97
N LYS A 16 32.70 7.86 -10.71
CA LYS A 16 33.48 8.98 -10.18
C LYS A 16 34.01 8.70 -8.77
N LEU A 17 33.19 8.10 -7.89
CA LEU A 17 33.59 7.79 -6.52
C LEU A 17 34.59 6.63 -6.43
N GLU A 18 34.59 5.72 -7.39
CA GLU A 18 35.59 4.65 -7.51
C GLU A 18 37.01 5.23 -7.68
N SER A 19 37.14 6.37 -8.36
CA SER A 19 38.41 7.10 -8.51
C SER A 19 38.79 7.96 -7.28
N SER A 20 38.05 7.88 -6.18
CA SER A 20 38.29 8.74 -5.01
C SER A 20 39.59 8.43 -4.28
N ILE A 21 40.22 9.46 -3.71
CA ILE A 21 41.45 9.33 -2.92
C ILE A 21 41.22 8.49 -1.64
N ASN A 22 40.00 8.54 -1.10
CA ASN A 22 39.63 7.75 0.06
C ASN A 22 39.41 6.28 -0.35
N LYS A 23 40.33 5.40 0.06
CA LYS A 23 40.30 3.96 -0.25
C LYS A 23 38.98 3.28 0.13
N GLU A 24 38.39 3.65 1.26
CA GLU A 24 37.13 3.04 1.72
C GLU A 24 35.97 3.43 0.80
N THR A 25 35.93 4.70 0.38
CA THR A 25 34.92 5.19 -0.56
C THR A 25 35.11 4.53 -1.93
N ALA A 26 36.32 4.52 -2.46
CA ALA A 26 36.65 3.86 -3.73
C ALA A 26 36.24 2.39 -3.75
N GLN A 27 36.60 1.63 -2.71
CA GLN A 27 36.27 0.20 -2.61
C GLN A 27 34.76 -0.05 -2.53
N LYS A 28 34.04 0.70 -1.69
CA LYS A 28 32.58 0.59 -1.58
C LYS A 28 31.88 0.95 -2.89
N SER A 29 32.35 1.99 -3.57
CA SER A 29 31.80 2.40 -4.86
C SER A 29 32.02 1.35 -5.94
N CYS A 30 33.21 0.75 -6.02
CA CYS A 30 33.51 -0.36 -6.92
C CYS A 30 32.57 -1.57 -6.69
N GLN A 31 32.39 -1.97 -5.42
CA GLN A 31 31.49 -3.08 -5.06
C GLN A 31 30.03 -2.79 -5.43
N LEU A 32 29.54 -1.59 -5.12
CA LEU A 32 28.18 -1.17 -5.46
C LEU A 32 28.00 -1.11 -6.98
N LEU A 33 28.97 -0.56 -7.71
CA LEU A 33 28.95 -0.44 -9.17
C LEU A 33 28.85 -1.81 -9.84
N SER A 34 29.68 -2.77 -9.41
CA SER A 34 29.62 -4.16 -9.88
C SER A 34 28.26 -4.79 -9.59
N THR A 35 27.72 -4.57 -8.39
CA THR A 35 26.43 -5.14 -7.99
C THR A 35 25.26 -4.59 -8.81
N ILE A 36 25.22 -3.27 -9.05
CA ILE A 36 24.09 -2.67 -9.76
C ILE A 36 24.14 -2.91 -11.27
N LYS A 37 25.33 -3.23 -11.81
CA LYS A 37 25.52 -3.56 -13.23
C LYS A 37 25.18 -5.02 -13.55
N ASP A 38 25.30 -5.93 -12.58
CA ASP A 38 25.00 -7.36 -12.69
C ASP A 38 23.55 -7.64 -13.14
N ALA A 39 23.37 -8.64 -14.00
CA ALA A 39 22.08 -9.16 -14.45
C ALA A 39 21.16 -9.52 -13.28
N LYS A 40 21.73 -10.06 -12.19
CA LYS A 40 20.96 -10.42 -10.98
C LYS A 40 20.29 -9.22 -10.30
N PHE A 41 20.80 -8.01 -10.53
CA PHE A 41 20.19 -6.77 -10.03
C PHE A 41 19.28 -6.12 -11.08
N VAL A 42 19.76 -6.03 -12.32
CA VAL A 42 19.05 -5.34 -13.41
C VAL A 42 17.71 -6.02 -13.73
N ILE A 43 17.65 -7.36 -13.72
CA ILE A 43 16.44 -8.12 -14.03
C ILE A 43 15.33 -7.83 -12.99
N PRO A 44 15.54 -8.06 -11.68
CA PRO A 44 14.54 -7.66 -10.68
C PRO A 44 14.20 -6.18 -10.73
N LEU A 45 15.16 -5.30 -10.99
CA LEU A 45 14.89 -3.86 -11.07
C LEU A 45 13.86 -3.54 -12.17
N VAL A 46 14.01 -4.13 -13.37
CA VAL A 46 13.07 -3.94 -14.48
C VAL A 46 11.70 -4.53 -14.16
N ILE A 47 11.66 -5.75 -13.61
CA ILE A 47 10.43 -6.43 -13.23
C ILE A 47 9.66 -5.62 -12.16
N ILE A 48 10.34 -5.21 -11.09
CA ILE A 48 9.74 -4.43 -10.00
C ILE A 48 9.21 -3.11 -10.52
N GLU A 49 9.97 -2.43 -11.37
CA GLU A 49 9.56 -1.16 -11.94
C GLU A 49 8.30 -1.29 -12.81
N ASN A 50 8.23 -2.33 -13.65
CA ASN A 50 7.04 -2.61 -14.43
C ASN A 50 5.83 -2.89 -13.53
N ILE A 51 5.90 -3.84 -12.60
CA ILE A 51 4.75 -4.19 -11.75
C ILE A 51 4.31 -3.01 -10.86
N PHE A 52 5.26 -2.26 -10.29
CA PHE A 52 4.94 -1.09 -9.46
C PHE A 52 4.39 0.10 -10.25
N SER A 53 4.55 0.13 -11.58
CA SER A 53 3.91 1.15 -12.39
C SER A 53 2.37 1.03 -12.34
N TYR A 54 1.84 -0.19 -12.30
CA TYR A 54 0.40 -0.46 -12.20
C TYR A 54 -0.17 -0.16 -10.81
N THR A 55 0.63 -0.33 -9.75
CA THR A 55 0.19 -0.03 -8.37
C THR A 55 0.41 1.43 -7.97
N LEU A 56 1.12 2.22 -8.77
CA LEU A 56 1.50 3.60 -8.42
C LEU A 56 0.30 4.51 -8.16
N THR A 57 -0.73 4.43 -8.99
CA THR A 57 -1.95 5.24 -8.85
C THR A 57 -2.70 4.89 -7.57
N LEU A 58 -2.81 3.60 -7.26
CA LEU A 58 -3.36 3.11 -6.00
C LEU A 58 -2.57 3.65 -4.80
N CYS A 59 -1.24 3.54 -4.82
CA CYS A 59 -0.40 4.05 -3.73
C CYS A 59 -0.61 5.55 -3.50
N LYS A 60 -0.71 6.36 -4.56
CA LYS A 60 -0.98 7.79 -4.45
C LYS A 60 -2.36 8.06 -3.85
N GLN A 61 -3.39 7.34 -4.28
CA GLN A 61 -4.75 7.47 -3.75
C GLN A 61 -4.80 7.14 -2.25
N LEU A 62 -4.20 6.03 -1.84
CA LEU A 62 -4.14 5.59 -0.44
C LEU A 62 -3.40 6.58 0.47
N GLN A 63 -2.47 7.36 -0.08
CA GLN A 63 -1.73 8.39 0.66
C GLN A 63 -2.48 9.72 0.79
N THR A 64 -3.64 9.87 0.14
CA THR A 64 -4.46 11.09 0.30
C THR A 64 -5.16 11.11 1.66
N ILE A 65 -5.40 12.32 2.19
CA ILE A 65 -5.94 12.52 3.55
C ILE A 65 -7.41 12.02 3.65
N ASN A 66 -8.17 12.14 2.55
CA ASN A 66 -9.60 11.80 2.50
C ASN A 66 -9.86 10.66 1.53
N ALA A 67 -9.04 9.62 1.57
CA ALA A 67 -9.11 8.53 0.63
C ALA A 67 -10.36 7.64 0.88
N ASP A 68 -11.20 7.44 -0.14
CA ASP A 68 -12.40 6.58 -0.06
C ASP A 68 -11.98 5.10 -0.19
N LEU A 69 -12.29 4.31 0.84
CA LEU A 69 -11.90 2.90 0.93
C LEU A 69 -12.59 2.02 -0.12
N VAL A 70 -13.82 2.33 -0.54
CA VAL A 70 -14.50 1.57 -1.61
C VAL A 70 -13.93 1.92 -2.97
N GLU A 71 -13.64 3.20 -3.21
CA GLU A 71 -12.96 3.61 -4.43
C GLU A 71 -11.58 2.93 -4.53
N ALA A 72 -10.84 2.85 -3.42
CA ALA A 72 -9.58 2.11 -3.36
C ALA A 72 -9.75 0.61 -3.63
N CYS A 73 -10.77 -0.04 -3.04
CA CYS A 73 -11.08 -1.45 -3.33
C CYS A 73 -11.43 -1.68 -4.80
N ASN A 74 -12.20 -0.78 -5.42
CA ASN A 74 -12.56 -0.87 -6.84
C ASN A 74 -11.34 -0.66 -7.73
N HIS A 75 -10.45 0.28 -7.36
CA HIS A 75 -9.19 0.50 -8.06
C HIS A 75 -8.28 -0.74 -7.97
N VAL A 76 -8.27 -1.43 -6.82
CA VAL A 76 -7.55 -2.70 -6.66
C VAL A 76 -8.07 -3.77 -7.61
N ASP A 77 -9.39 -3.88 -7.84
CA ASP A 77 -9.91 -4.85 -8.81
C ASP A 77 -9.38 -4.58 -10.22
N GLY A 78 -9.32 -3.31 -10.63
CA GLY A 78 -8.75 -2.91 -11.91
C GLY A 78 -7.26 -3.27 -12.03
N VAL A 79 -6.48 -3.02 -10.98
CA VAL A 79 -5.08 -3.43 -10.93
C VAL A 79 -4.94 -4.95 -11.02
N LEU A 80 -5.73 -5.71 -10.27
CA LEU A 80 -5.71 -7.16 -10.28
C LEU A 80 -6.06 -7.72 -11.67
N ALA A 81 -7.07 -7.17 -12.34
CA ALA A 81 -7.44 -7.58 -13.69
C ALA A 81 -6.27 -7.42 -14.69
N VAL A 82 -5.53 -6.32 -14.61
CA VAL A 82 -4.34 -6.10 -15.46
C VAL A 82 -3.21 -7.07 -15.09
N LEU A 83 -3.01 -7.36 -13.81
CA LEU A 83 -2.00 -8.34 -13.37
C LEU A 83 -2.39 -9.78 -13.75
N ASP A 84 -3.68 -10.10 -13.78
CA ASP A 84 -4.22 -11.37 -14.25
C ASP A 84 -3.99 -11.55 -15.76
N GLU A 85 -4.33 -10.53 -16.56
CA GLU A 85 -4.04 -10.50 -18.00
C GLU A 85 -2.54 -10.64 -18.27
N MET A 86 -1.70 -9.93 -17.52
CA MET A 86 -0.25 -10.03 -17.63
C MET A 86 0.25 -11.46 -17.34
N ARG A 87 -0.38 -12.15 -16.38
CA ARG A 87 -0.05 -13.53 -16.03
C ARG A 87 -0.47 -14.51 -17.13
N GLU A 88 -1.65 -14.30 -17.73
CA GLU A 88 -2.14 -15.12 -18.85
C GLU A 88 -1.25 -14.94 -20.09
N ASN A 89 -0.89 -13.70 -20.40
CA ASN A 89 -0.04 -13.32 -21.53
C ASN A 89 1.46 -13.24 -21.16
N ASN A 90 1.89 -13.98 -20.13
CA ASN A 90 3.23 -13.80 -19.53
C ASN A 90 4.39 -13.95 -20.52
N LYS A 91 4.28 -14.84 -21.53
CA LYS A 91 5.38 -15.12 -22.45
C LYS A 91 5.74 -13.87 -23.25
N GLN A 92 4.73 -13.21 -23.82
CA GLN A 92 4.93 -11.99 -24.59
C GLN A 92 5.41 -10.85 -23.69
N HIS A 93 4.72 -10.62 -22.57
CA HIS A 93 5.07 -9.56 -21.64
C HIS A 93 6.48 -9.69 -21.07
N PHE A 94 6.87 -10.90 -20.68
CA PHE A 94 8.21 -11.13 -20.15
C PHE A 94 9.28 -10.97 -21.23
N SER A 95 9.01 -11.39 -22.47
CA SER A 95 9.96 -11.21 -23.58
C SER A 95 10.22 -9.73 -23.87
N ASP A 96 9.17 -8.91 -23.86
CA ASP A 96 9.29 -7.46 -24.00
C ASP A 96 10.14 -6.86 -22.87
N LEU A 97 9.91 -7.27 -21.61
CA LEU A 97 10.73 -6.84 -20.46
C LEU A 97 12.18 -7.32 -20.57
N PHE A 98 12.39 -8.54 -21.06
CA PHE A 98 13.70 -9.14 -21.21
C PHE A 98 14.53 -8.43 -22.29
N SER A 99 13.89 -7.93 -23.35
CA SER A 99 14.54 -7.08 -24.35
C SER A 99 15.08 -5.77 -23.73
N VAL A 100 14.33 -5.16 -22.80
CA VAL A 100 14.75 -3.95 -22.07
C VAL A 100 15.94 -4.26 -21.17
N VAL A 101 15.93 -5.42 -20.50
CA VAL A 101 17.08 -5.90 -19.71
C VAL A 101 18.32 -6.05 -20.59
N ALA A 102 18.21 -6.69 -21.75
CA ALA A 102 19.32 -6.89 -22.67
C ALA A 102 19.94 -5.55 -23.12
N ILE A 103 19.11 -4.55 -23.42
CA ILE A 103 19.58 -3.20 -23.75
C ILE A 103 20.35 -2.56 -22.58
N MET A 104 19.87 -2.71 -21.35
CA MET A 104 20.55 -2.15 -20.18
C MET A 104 21.87 -2.86 -19.87
N LEU A 105 21.92 -4.19 -19.97
CA LEU A 105 23.14 -4.96 -19.74
C LEU A 105 24.20 -4.72 -20.79
N ASN A 106 23.81 -4.57 -22.07
CA ASN A 106 24.72 -4.15 -23.13
C ASN A 106 25.37 -2.79 -22.83
N LYS A 107 24.60 -1.83 -22.29
CA LYS A 107 25.17 -0.53 -21.85
C LYS A 107 26.13 -0.69 -20.67
N ASN A 108 25.86 -1.65 -19.78
CA ASN A 108 26.71 -1.96 -18.65
C ASN A 108 27.95 -2.78 -19.03
N LYS A 109 28.02 -3.29 -20.27
CA LYS A 109 29.03 -4.25 -20.75
C LYS A 109 29.01 -5.56 -19.94
N GLU A 110 27.81 -6.01 -19.57
CA GLU A 110 27.56 -7.26 -18.86
C GLU A 110 26.70 -8.17 -19.72
N ASP A 111 26.88 -9.48 -19.57
CA ASP A 111 26.11 -10.49 -20.30
C ASP A 111 25.01 -11.10 -19.44
N ILE A 112 23.93 -11.57 -20.08
CA ILE A 112 22.89 -12.33 -19.38
C ILE A 112 23.39 -13.76 -19.16
N VAL A 113 23.89 -14.01 -17.95
CA VAL A 113 24.34 -15.36 -17.57
C VAL A 113 23.22 -16.13 -16.88
N LEU A 114 23.06 -17.40 -17.27
CA LEU A 114 22.20 -18.35 -16.55
C LEU A 114 22.81 -18.60 -15.16
N PRO A 115 22.07 -18.42 -14.05
CA PRO A 115 22.58 -18.76 -12.74
C PRO A 115 22.95 -20.25 -12.67
N HIS A 116 23.99 -20.58 -11.91
CA HIS A 116 24.39 -21.98 -11.75
C HIS A 116 23.26 -22.79 -11.07
N ILE A 117 22.72 -23.76 -11.80
CA ILE A 117 21.66 -24.64 -11.32
C ILE A 117 22.33 -25.88 -10.70
N ALA A 118 22.15 -26.06 -9.39
CA ALA A 118 22.62 -27.26 -8.70
C ALA A 118 21.62 -28.41 -8.90
N ASN A 119 22.09 -29.63 -9.14
CA ASN A 119 21.25 -30.82 -9.36
C ASN A 119 20.26 -31.11 -8.21
N LYS A 120 20.55 -30.65 -7.00
CA LYS A 120 19.61 -30.64 -5.86
C LYS A 120 19.59 -29.25 -5.23
N GLN A 121 18.41 -28.66 -5.13
CA GLN A 121 18.13 -27.49 -4.31
C GLN A 121 17.01 -27.87 -3.33
N THR A 122 17.23 -27.63 -2.03
CA THR A 122 16.25 -27.92 -0.97
C THR A 122 15.34 -26.74 -0.65
N HIS A 123 15.80 -25.51 -0.88
CA HIS A 123 15.12 -24.28 -0.49
C HIS A 123 14.73 -23.37 -1.67
N ARG A 124 14.96 -23.80 -2.92
CA ARG A 124 14.68 -23.02 -4.13
C ARG A 124 14.02 -23.89 -5.18
N SER A 125 13.17 -23.28 -6.00
CA SER A 125 12.53 -23.91 -7.14
C SER A 125 13.60 -24.32 -8.16
N ASN A 126 13.70 -25.61 -8.45
CA ASN A 126 14.61 -26.16 -9.45
C ASN A 126 13.85 -26.43 -10.76
N VAL A 127 13.26 -25.38 -11.34
CA VAL A 127 12.52 -25.49 -12.60
C VAL A 127 13.53 -25.71 -13.73
N PRO A 128 13.45 -26.82 -14.49
CA PRO A 128 14.30 -26.98 -15.66
C PRO A 128 13.99 -25.86 -16.66
N SER A 129 15.02 -25.11 -17.03
CA SER A 129 14.92 -23.97 -17.96
C SER A 129 15.90 -24.17 -19.10
N HIS A 130 15.45 -23.98 -20.34
CA HIS A 130 16.27 -24.15 -21.53
C HIS A 130 16.99 -22.85 -21.95
N SER A 131 16.55 -21.70 -21.41
CA SER A 131 17.16 -20.39 -21.65
C SER A 131 17.22 -19.54 -20.37
N SER A 132 18.08 -18.51 -20.37
CA SER A 132 18.11 -17.51 -19.29
C SER A 132 16.76 -16.79 -19.14
N GLU A 133 16.08 -16.53 -20.25
CA GLU A 133 14.75 -15.91 -20.25
C GLU A 133 13.71 -16.77 -19.53
N GLU A 134 13.62 -18.05 -19.87
CA GLU A 134 12.73 -19.00 -19.18
C GLU A 134 13.05 -19.10 -17.70
N TYR A 135 14.34 -19.18 -17.34
CA TYR A 135 14.77 -19.25 -15.96
C TYR A 135 14.25 -18.07 -15.14
N TYR A 136 14.46 -16.84 -15.62
CA TYR A 136 14.06 -15.62 -14.90
C TYR A 136 12.55 -15.40 -14.92
N ASN A 137 11.85 -15.85 -15.98
CA ASN A 137 10.39 -15.84 -16.03
C ASN A 137 9.80 -16.69 -14.89
N PHE A 138 10.20 -17.96 -14.80
CA PHE A 138 9.63 -18.90 -13.84
C PHE A 138 10.09 -18.68 -12.39
N ASN A 139 11.32 -18.22 -12.18
CA ASN A 139 11.89 -18.12 -10.83
C ASN A 139 11.81 -16.72 -10.22
N ILE A 140 11.61 -15.67 -11.03
CA ILE A 140 11.56 -14.29 -10.53
C ILE A 140 10.24 -13.61 -10.91
N PHE A 141 9.95 -13.50 -12.21
CA PHE A 141 8.81 -12.71 -12.67
C PHE A 141 7.46 -13.27 -12.19
N LEU A 142 7.15 -14.53 -12.51
CA LEU A 142 5.89 -15.16 -12.13
C LEU A 142 5.71 -15.23 -10.60
N PRO A 143 6.71 -15.68 -9.80
CA PRO A 143 6.59 -15.68 -8.35
C PRO A 143 6.36 -14.29 -7.76
N PHE A 144 7.01 -13.25 -8.29
CA PHE A 144 6.82 -11.89 -7.81
C PHE A 144 5.45 -11.32 -8.20
N LEU A 145 5.00 -11.58 -9.43
CA LEU A 145 3.66 -11.21 -9.90
C LEU A 145 2.57 -11.87 -9.03
N ASP A 146 2.68 -13.18 -8.78
CA ASP A 146 1.74 -13.93 -7.95
C ASP A 146 1.78 -13.48 -6.50
N TYR A 147 2.95 -13.13 -5.97
CA TYR A 147 3.09 -12.54 -4.64
C TYR A 147 2.33 -11.20 -4.55
N ILE A 148 2.56 -10.27 -5.48
CA ILE A 148 1.88 -8.95 -5.45
C ILE A 148 0.36 -9.11 -5.58
N ARG A 149 -0.11 -9.98 -6.49
CA ARG A 149 -1.54 -10.30 -6.61
C ARG A 149 -2.11 -10.82 -5.29
N SER A 150 -1.48 -11.82 -4.69
CA SER A 150 -1.90 -12.38 -3.40
C SER A 150 -1.95 -11.33 -2.29
N GLN A 151 -0.94 -10.45 -2.20
CA GLN A 151 -0.92 -9.39 -1.19
C GLN A 151 -2.05 -8.36 -1.39
N LEU A 152 -2.36 -8.01 -2.64
CA LEU A 152 -3.48 -7.11 -2.94
C LEU A 152 -4.83 -7.75 -2.61
N CYS A 153 -5.02 -9.02 -2.97
CA CYS A 153 -6.24 -9.76 -2.62
C CYS A 153 -6.41 -9.88 -1.11
N ASP A 154 -5.36 -10.30 -0.40
CA ASP A 154 -5.39 -10.49 1.05
C ASP A 154 -5.72 -9.19 1.80
N ARG A 155 -5.15 -8.07 1.35
CA ARG A 155 -5.33 -6.78 2.01
C ARG A 155 -6.68 -6.13 1.72
N PHE A 156 -7.17 -6.21 0.48
CA PHE A 156 -8.32 -5.41 0.05
C PHE A 156 -9.58 -6.24 -0.25
N GLN A 157 -9.45 -7.44 -0.81
CA GLN A 157 -10.63 -8.23 -1.19
C GLN A 157 -11.31 -8.90 0.01
N LYS A 158 -10.52 -9.39 1.00
CA LYS A 158 -11.06 -10.07 2.19
C LYS A 158 -12.10 -9.24 2.96
N HIS A 159 -11.92 -7.93 3.01
CA HIS A 159 -12.79 -7.02 3.77
C HIS A 159 -13.72 -6.20 2.87
N LYS A 160 -13.68 -6.38 1.55
CA LYS A 160 -14.40 -5.54 0.58
C LYS A 160 -15.91 -5.58 0.77
N SER A 161 -16.49 -6.75 1.00
CA SER A 161 -17.94 -6.89 1.23
C SER A 161 -18.36 -6.18 2.51
N LEU A 162 -17.62 -6.40 3.61
CA LEU A 162 -17.86 -5.75 4.90
C LEU A 162 -17.76 -4.22 4.82
N ILE A 163 -16.71 -3.71 4.17
CA ILE A 163 -16.49 -2.28 3.98
C ILE A 163 -17.61 -1.67 3.12
N SER A 164 -17.95 -2.33 2.01
CA SER A 164 -19.04 -1.90 1.14
C SER A 164 -20.36 -1.83 1.89
N SER A 165 -20.62 -2.82 2.76
CA SER A 165 -21.79 -2.89 3.63
C SER A 165 -21.82 -1.74 4.64
N LEU A 166 -20.70 -1.44 5.30
CA LEU A 166 -20.59 -0.31 6.25
C LEU A 166 -20.80 1.05 5.58
N GLN A 167 -20.30 1.24 4.37
CA GLN A 167 -20.44 2.51 3.66
C GLN A 167 -21.89 2.85 3.30
N GLN A 168 -22.78 1.85 3.23
CA GLN A 168 -24.19 2.09 3.00
C GLN A 168 -24.86 2.87 4.13
N ILE A 169 -24.22 3.03 5.28
CA ILE A 169 -24.76 3.78 6.42
C ILE A 169 -24.57 5.29 6.22
N ILE A 170 -23.63 5.70 5.37
CA ILE A 170 -23.36 7.10 5.06
C ILE A 170 -24.64 7.73 4.46
N PRO A 171 -25.08 8.91 4.94
CA PRO A 171 -26.31 9.57 4.46
C PRO A 171 -26.47 9.70 2.95
N SER A 172 -25.38 9.93 2.21
CA SER A 172 -25.42 9.99 0.75
C SER A 172 -25.70 8.64 0.08
N LYS A 173 -25.33 7.52 0.71
CA LYS A 173 -25.42 6.16 0.17
C LYS A 173 -26.64 5.38 0.71
N CYS A 174 -27.07 5.66 1.95
CA CYS A 174 -28.12 4.89 2.62
C CYS A 174 -29.47 4.86 1.90
N ILE A 175 -29.77 5.87 1.08
CA ILE A 175 -31.06 5.99 0.39
C ILE A 175 -31.25 4.88 -0.65
N ILE A 176 -30.18 4.51 -1.35
CA ILE A 176 -30.21 3.51 -2.43
C ILE A 176 -29.96 2.10 -1.86
N ALA A 177 -29.33 2.03 -0.69
CA ALA A 177 -28.93 0.77 -0.08
C ALA A 177 -30.13 -0.16 0.19
N THR A 178 -29.99 -1.45 -0.10
CA THR A 178 -30.97 -2.45 0.30
C THR A 178 -30.72 -2.92 1.74
N ASN A 179 -31.70 -3.58 2.36
CA ASN A 179 -31.49 -4.16 3.69
C ASN A 179 -30.53 -5.36 3.63
N GLU A 180 -30.42 -6.03 2.49
CA GLU A 180 -29.52 -7.17 2.29
C GLU A 180 -28.05 -6.71 2.27
N GLU A 181 -27.76 -5.62 1.58
CA GLU A 181 -26.41 -5.03 1.47
C GLU A 181 -25.81 -4.63 2.83
N ILE A 182 -26.63 -4.45 3.86
CA ILE A 182 -26.21 -3.97 5.18
C ILE A 182 -26.12 -5.10 6.21
N ASN A 183 -26.75 -6.24 5.95
CA ASN A 183 -26.76 -7.35 6.91
C ASN A 183 -25.35 -7.84 7.23
N ASP A 184 -24.43 -7.85 6.26
CA ASP A 184 -23.05 -8.29 6.47
C ASP A 184 -22.37 -7.52 7.60
N CYS A 185 -22.42 -6.18 7.58
CA CYS A 185 -21.81 -5.37 8.63
C CYS A 185 -22.55 -5.49 9.98
N VAL A 186 -23.88 -5.58 9.97
CA VAL A 186 -24.69 -5.71 11.19
C VAL A 186 -24.39 -7.03 11.89
N ASN A 187 -24.31 -8.12 11.14
CA ASN A 187 -24.00 -9.44 11.66
C ASN A 187 -22.58 -9.47 12.24
N PHE A 188 -21.61 -8.92 11.49
CA PHE A 188 -20.21 -8.88 11.89
C PHE A 188 -19.98 -8.03 13.16
N TYR A 189 -20.62 -6.87 13.26
CA TYR A 189 -20.47 -5.95 14.40
C TYR A 189 -21.56 -6.09 15.47
N SER A 190 -22.36 -7.15 15.43
CA SER A 190 -23.50 -7.38 16.33
C SER A 190 -23.17 -7.24 17.82
N GLN A 191 -21.95 -7.60 18.22
CA GLN A 191 -21.49 -7.52 19.62
C GLN A 191 -21.21 -6.08 20.11
N ILE A 192 -20.99 -5.14 19.18
CA ILE A 192 -20.67 -3.73 19.49
C ILE A 192 -21.93 -2.85 19.39
N LEU A 193 -22.96 -3.36 18.72
CA LEU A 193 -24.26 -2.70 18.59
C LEU A 193 -25.01 -2.71 19.93
N ILE A 194 -25.78 -1.65 20.17
CA ILE A 194 -26.52 -1.47 21.43
C ILE A 194 -27.76 -2.37 21.41
N GLU A 195 -28.53 -2.31 20.32
CA GLU A 195 -29.71 -3.14 20.11
C GLU A 195 -29.74 -3.65 18.66
N PRO A 196 -29.02 -4.75 18.34
CA PRO A 196 -28.92 -5.29 16.99
C PRO A 196 -30.29 -5.59 16.36
N ASN A 197 -31.25 -6.06 17.16
CA ASN A 197 -32.59 -6.43 16.70
C ASN A 197 -33.41 -5.20 16.24
N ALA A 198 -33.15 -4.02 16.83
CA ALA A 198 -33.83 -2.78 16.48
C ALA A 198 -33.20 -2.08 15.25
N PHE A 199 -32.01 -2.51 14.81
CA PHE A 199 -31.25 -1.87 13.75
C PHE A 199 -32.05 -1.66 12.46
N LYS A 200 -32.84 -2.66 12.02
CA LYS A 200 -33.61 -2.56 10.77
C LYS A 200 -34.64 -1.43 10.81
N ALA A 201 -35.31 -1.25 11.95
CA ALA A 201 -36.28 -0.17 12.15
C ALA A 201 -35.57 1.19 12.22
N GLU A 202 -34.48 1.25 12.99
CA GLU A 202 -33.62 2.44 13.10
C GLU A 202 -33.09 2.90 11.72
N PHE A 203 -32.62 1.95 10.91
CA PHE A 203 -32.10 2.21 9.58
C PHE A 203 -33.18 2.68 8.59
N ALA A 204 -34.40 2.15 8.68
CA ALA A 204 -35.53 2.64 7.89
C ALA A 204 -35.85 4.11 8.21
N ILE A 205 -35.86 4.47 9.50
CA ILE A 205 -36.10 5.86 9.95
C ILE A 205 -34.95 6.77 9.47
N TRP A 206 -33.70 6.30 9.58
CA TRP A 206 -32.53 7.03 9.10
C TRP A 206 -32.60 7.32 7.59
N LYS A 207 -32.97 6.32 6.79
CA LYS A 207 -33.24 6.51 5.35
C LYS A 207 -34.31 7.57 5.12
N THR A 208 -35.44 7.49 5.82
CA THR A 208 -36.54 8.46 5.67
C THR A 208 -36.13 9.88 6.07
N LYS A 209 -35.28 10.04 7.10
CA LYS A 209 -34.70 11.33 7.48
C LYS A 209 -33.95 11.94 6.31
N TRP A 210 -32.98 11.22 5.74
CA TRP A 210 -32.12 11.74 4.67
C TRP A 210 -32.80 11.82 3.30
N LEU A 211 -33.90 11.10 3.09
CA LEU A 211 -34.77 11.27 1.92
C LEU A 211 -35.49 12.63 1.92
N LYS A 212 -35.82 13.16 3.11
CA LYS A 212 -36.49 14.46 3.26
C LYS A 212 -35.52 15.64 3.17
N GLU A 213 -34.24 15.42 3.42
CA GLU A 213 -33.22 16.47 3.39
C GLU A 213 -32.60 16.62 2.00
N GLY A 214 -32.53 17.86 1.48
CA GLY A 214 -31.94 18.15 0.17
C GLY A 214 -30.41 18.07 0.14
N SER A 215 -29.75 18.37 1.26
CA SER A 215 -28.29 18.28 1.41
C SER A 215 -27.92 17.09 2.29
N ARG A 216 -26.97 16.27 1.85
CA ARG A 216 -26.63 15.00 2.50
C ARG A 216 -25.13 14.89 2.75
N PRO A 217 -24.71 14.51 3.97
CA PRO A 217 -23.32 14.20 4.26
C PRO A 217 -22.77 13.12 3.33
N LYS A 218 -21.63 13.40 2.69
CA LYS A 218 -20.92 12.48 1.79
C LYS A 218 -19.86 11.63 2.51
N THR A 219 -19.44 12.06 3.70
CA THR A 219 -18.38 11.41 4.49
C THR A 219 -18.95 10.81 5.77
N ALA A 220 -18.31 9.74 6.25
CA ALA A 220 -18.69 9.09 7.50
C ALA A 220 -18.57 10.03 8.71
N ILE A 221 -17.57 10.92 8.71
CA ILE A 221 -17.36 11.94 9.75
C ILE A 221 -18.54 12.90 9.80
N ALA A 222 -18.89 13.52 8.67
CA ALA A 222 -20.04 14.43 8.63
C ALA A 222 -21.37 13.70 8.92
N GLY A 223 -21.48 12.43 8.54
CA GLY A 223 -22.61 11.57 8.93
C GLY A 223 -22.69 11.38 10.44
N LEU A 224 -21.54 11.18 11.12
CA LEU A 224 -21.45 11.02 12.56
C LEU A 224 -21.82 12.30 13.30
N ASP A 225 -21.37 13.47 12.83
CA ASP A 225 -21.71 14.78 13.40
C ASP A 225 -23.22 15.06 13.36
N ASN A 226 -23.90 14.58 12.31
CA ASN A 226 -25.35 14.72 12.12
C ASN A 226 -26.17 13.55 12.71
N CYS A 227 -25.52 12.65 13.46
CA CYS A 227 -26.14 11.46 14.04
C CYS A 227 -26.48 11.70 15.53
N ASN A 228 -27.77 11.87 15.82
CA ASN A 228 -28.25 12.01 17.20
C ASN A 228 -28.10 10.66 17.93
N PRO A 229 -27.32 10.58 19.03
CA PRO A 229 -27.02 9.33 19.71
C PRO A 229 -28.24 8.66 20.36
N LEU A 230 -29.24 9.45 20.75
CA LEU A 230 -30.46 8.92 21.39
C LEU A 230 -31.42 8.31 20.36
N LEU A 231 -31.47 8.89 19.16
CA LEU A 231 -32.37 8.44 18.11
C LEU A 231 -31.77 7.32 17.25
N PHE A 232 -30.45 7.33 17.08
CA PHE A 232 -29.74 6.44 16.16
C PHE A 232 -28.50 5.78 16.82
N PRO A 233 -28.68 5.03 17.92
CA PRO A 233 -27.58 4.44 18.68
C PRO A 233 -26.74 3.42 17.89
N ASN A 234 -27.37 2.53 17.12
CA ASN A 234 -26.65 1.49 16.37
C ASN A 234 -25.95 2.08 15.14
N ILE A 235 -26.61 2.99 14.43
CA ILE A 235 -26.03 3.70 13.28
C ILE A 235 -24.82 4.51 13.71
N ARG A 236 -24.90 5.19 14.86
CA ARG A 236 -23.76 5.91 15.42
C ARG A 236 -22.57 4.99 15.67
N LYS A 237 -22.79 3.79 16.23
CA LYS A 237 -21.73 2.81 16.47
C LYS A 237 -21.06 2.37 15.17
N LEU A 238 -21.85 2.07 14.14
CA LEU A 238 -21.28 1.66 12.84
C LEU A 238 -20.56 2.81 12.12
N LEU A 239 -21.05 4.05 12.23
CA LEU A 239 -20.34 5.24 11.74
C LEU A 239 -19.01 5.44 12.49
N GLN A 240 -18.98 5.23 13.81
CA GLN A 240 -17.74 5.27 14.59
C GLN A 240 -16.74 4.21 14.14
N VAL A 241 -17.20 2.97 13.91
CA VAL A 241 -16.36 1.91 13.35
C VAL A 241 -15.79 2.33 11.99
N LEU A 242 -16.61 2.90 11.11
CA LEU A 242 -16.18 3.35 9.79
C LEU A 242 -15.16 4.49 9.85
N VAL A 243 -15.33 5.47 10.75
CA VAL A 243 -14.41 6.60 10.92
C VAL A 243 -13.09 6.18 11.59
N THR A 244 -13.11 5.14 12.42
CA THR A 244 -11.91 4.66 13.14
C THR A 244 -11.08 3.66 12.34
N MET A 245 -11.59 3.14 11.21
CA MET A 245 -10.82 2.26 10.34
C MET A 245 -9.68 3.03 9.66
N PRO A 246 -8.41 2.72 9.96
CA PRO A 246 -7.29 3.38 9.31
C PRO A 246 -7.21 2.93 7.85
N MET A 247 -7.46 3.86 6.92
CA MET A 247 -7.37 3.58 5.47
C MET A 247 -5.92 3.47 5.01
N SER A 248 -5.02 4.28 5.58
CA SER A 248 -3.58 4.18 5.35
C SER A 248 -2.77 4.55 6.58
N THR A 249 -1.57 3.98 6.67
CA THR A 249 -0.55 4.32 7.67
C THR A 249 0.18 5.62 7.34
N ALA A 250 -0.16 6.31 6.25
CA ALA A 250 0.59 7.47 5.76
C ALA A 250 0.58 8.65 6.75
N THR A 251 -0.56 8.90 7.42
CA THR A 251 -0.63 9.94 8.46
C THR A 251 0.22 9.56 9.68
N PRO A 252 0.11 8.33 10.23
CA PRO A 252 1.06 7.81 11.23
C PRO A 252 2.53 7.80 10.79
N GLU A 253 2.85 7.61 9.51
CA GLU A 253 4.24 7.54 9.01
C GLU A 253 4.99 8.87 9.15
N ARG A 254 4.28 10.00 8.99
CA ARG A 254 4.87 11.33 9.28
C ARG A 254 5.21 11.44 10.78
N THR A 255 4.36 10.91 11.64
CA THR A 255 4.55 10.79 13.09
C THR A 255 5.74 9.89 13.41
N PHE A 256 5.83 8.71 12.80
CA PHE A 256 6.93 7.76 12.99
C PHE A 256 8.26 8.29 12.46
N SER A 257 8.26 9.04 11.34
CA SER A 257 9.45 9.70 10.80
C SER A 257 9.96 10.78 11.76
N SER A 258 9.05 11.60 12.30
CA SER A 258 9.36 12.61 13.31
C SER A 258 9.91 11.96 14.59
N LEU A 259 9.27 10.89 15.05
CA LEU A 259 9.70 10.10 16.21
C LEU A 259 11.07 9.46 15.97
N LYS A 260 11.33 8.92 14.78
CA LYS A 260 12.64 8.36 14.41
C LYS A 260 13.73 9.43 14.42
N ARG A 261 13.45 10.64 13.92
CA ARG A 261 14.39 11.79 13.98
C ARG A 261 14.66 12.18 15.44
N LEU A 262 13.61 12.34 16.26
CA LEU A 262 13.74 12.62 17.69
C LEU A 262 14.58 11.56 18.42
N LYS A 263 14.29 10.28 18.18
CA LYS A 263 14.99 9.15 18.82
C LYS A 263 16.44 9.03 18.37
N THR A 264 16.74 9.36 17.10
CA THR A 264 18.11 9.38 16.57
C THR A 264 18.91 10.53 17.18
N TYR A 265 18.30 11.71 17.31
CA TYR A 265 18.93 12.89 17.92
C TYR A 265 19.14 12.73 19.44
N LEU A 266 18.15 12.18 20.14
CA LEU A 266 18.15 12.02 21.60
C LEU A 266 18.73 10.69 22.10
N ARG A 267 19.38 9.91 21.22
CA ARG A 267 19.70 8.48 21.35
C ARG A 267 20.29 8.02 22.69
N ASN A 268 20.91 8.92 23.46
CA ASN A 268 21.52 8.64 24.76
C ASN A 268 20.96 9.47 25.95
N SER A 269 19.82 10.18 25.83
CA SER A 269 19.46 11.23 26.83
C SER A 269 17.96 11.40 27.18
N THR A 270 17.10 10.40 26.99
CA THR A 270 15.64 10.61 27.17
C THR A 270 14.90 9.37 27.69
N SER A 271 14.06 9.57 28.72
CA SER A 271 13.05 8.61 29.19
C SER A 271 11.83 8.54 28.25
N GLU A 272 11.03 7.47 28.33
CA GLU A 272 9.82 7.33 27.49
C GLU A 272 8.84 8.50 27.65
N THR A 273 8.63 8.98 28.87
CA THR A 273 7.72 10.10 29.16
C THR A 273 8.13 11.37 28.42
N ARG A 274 9.42 11.72 28.45
CA ARG A 274 9.97 12.87 27.74
C ARG A 274 9.95 12.66 26.22
N LEU A 275 10.19 11.44 25.73
CA LEU A 275 10.10 11.13 24.30
C LEU A 275 8.67 11.32 23.79
N ASN A 276 7.67 10.82 24.53
CA ASN A 276 6.27 10.92 24.16
C ASN A 276 5.80 12.39 24.17
N GLY A 277 6.19 13.17 25.18
CA GLY A 277 5.90 14.60 25.24
C GLY A 277 6.50 15.37 24.04
N LEU A 278 7.79 15.15 23.75
CA LEU A 278 8.45 15.79 22.61
C LEU A 278 7.88 15.34 21.26
N ALA A 279 7.49 14.07 21.12
CA ALA A 279 6.84 13.55 19.93
C ALA A 279 5.47 14.20 19.73
N LEU A 280 4.65 14.30 20.79
CA LEU A 280 3.35 14.98 20.74
C LEU A 280 3.50 16.45 20.37
N MET A 281 4.42 17.19 20.99
CA MET A 281 4.69 18.59 20.64
C MET A 281 5.19 18.76 19.19
N SER A 282 6.01 17.83 18.70
CA SER A 282 6.54 17.88 17.33
C SER A 282 5.47 17.57 16.28
N VAL A 283 4.51 16.71 16.61
CA VAL A 283 3.45 16.25 15.69
C VAL A 283 2.30 17.24 15.68
N HIS A 284 1.94 17.77 16.83
CA HIS A 284 0.82 18.70 17.03
C HIS A 284 1.30 20.14 17.22
N ARG A 285 2.25 20.57 16.37
CA ARG A 285 2.84 21.91 16.47
C ARG A 285 1.82 23.05 16.28
N ASP A 286 0.70 22.73 15.62
CA ASP A 286 -0.38 23.66 15.30
C ASP A 286 -1.39 23.79 16.47
N ILE A 287 -1.26 22.98 17.52
CA ILE A 287 -2.07 23.08 18.73
C ILE A 287 -1.34 23.98 19.72
N ASN A 288 -1.90 25.15 20.02
CA ASN A 288 -1.41 25.99 21.10
C ASN A 288 -1.70 25.28 22.42
N VAL A 289 -0.64 24.84 23.11
CA VAL A 289 -0.73 24.32 24.48
C VAL A 289 -0.53 25.50 25.42
N ASP A 290 -1.53 25.81 26.23
CA ASP A 290 -1.41 26.78 27.31
C ASP A 290 -0.61 26.13 28.46
N PRO A 291 0.56 26.64 28.83
CA PRO A 291 1.38 26.05 29.89
C PRO A 291 0.80 26.24 31.31
N GLU A 292 -0.33 26.94 31.46
CA GLU A 292 -0.99 27.19 32.76
C GLU A 292 -2.15 26.24 33.11
N GLU A 293 -2.48 25.26 32.26
CA GLU A 293 -3.34 24.09 32.59
C GLU A 293 -2.54 22.81 32.85
#